data_AF-A0A2M7XHY9-F1
#
_entry.id   AF-A0A2M7XHY9-F1
#
_cell.length_a   1.000
_cell.length_b   1.000
_cell.length_c   1.000
_cell.angle_alpha   90.00
_cell.angle_beta   90.00
_cell.angle_gamma   90.00
#
_symmetry.space_group_name_H-M   'P 1'
#
loop_
_entity.id
_entity.type
_entity.pdbx_description
1 polymer ?
#
loop_
_entity_poly.entity_id
_entity_poly.type
_entity_poly.pdbx_seq_one_letter_code
_entity_poly.pdbx_strand_id
1 'polypeptide(L)' 'MSRPRLCRRVQFDLKVTYLKPQGIPISQLEIIKLTHEELEALRLKNIERLDQKSCVKK' A
#
# COMPACT_ATOMS: atom_id res chain seq x y z
N MET A 1 -22.03 7.57 -5.91
CA MET A 1 -21.68 6.55 -6.92
C MET A 1 -20.28 6.05 -6.59
N SER A 2 -20.06 4.73 -6.45
CA SER A 2 -18.69 4.22 -6.29
C SER A 2 -17.95 4.37 -7.61
N ARG A 3 -16.70 4.80 -7.56
CA ARG A 3 -15.88 4.97 -8.76
C ARG A 3 -15.70 3.59 -9.42
N PRO A 4 -15.97 3.43 -10.74
CA PRO A 4 -15.79 2.14 -11.41
C PRO A 4 -14.35 1.66 -11.28
N ARG A 5 -14.18 0.36 -11.01
CA ARG A 5 -12.86 -0.27 -10.87
C ARG A 5 -12.26 -0.47 -12.26
N LEU A 6 -11.36 0.41 -12.65
CA LEU A 6 -10.55 0.26 -13.86
C LEU A 6 -9.43 -0.76 -13.62
N CYS A 7 -8.89 -1.35 -14.69
CA CYS A 7 -7.66 -2.14 -14.62
C CYS A 7 -6.51 -1.20 -14.23
N ARG A 8 -6.06 -1.29 -12.98
CA ARG A 8 -4.99 -0.43 -12.44
C ARG A 8 -3.66 -1.14 -12.58
N ARG A 9 -2.64 -0.42 -13.02
CA ARG A 9 -1.26 -0.90 -13.05
C ARG A 9 -0.57 -0.44 -11.78
N VAL A 10 -0.44 -1.36 -10.82
CA VAL A 10 0.29 -1.11 -9.57
C VAL A 10 1.76 -1.40 -9.84
N GLN A 11 2.59 -0.37 -9.82
CA GLN A 11 4.03 -0.50 -10.05
C GLN A 11 4.74 -0.50 -8.69
N PHE A 12 4.83 -1.68 -8.08
CA PHE A 12 5.48 -1.84 -6.80
C PHE A 12 6.24 -3.16 -6.72
N ASP A 13 7.55 -3.05 -6.48
CA ASP A 13 8.44 -4.18 -6.27
C ASP A 13 9.04 -4.07 -4.87
N LEU A 14 8.43 -4.76 -3.91
CA LEU A 14 8.92 -4.83 -2.53
C LEU A 14 9.89 -5.97 -2.37
N LYS A 15 11.07 -5.67 -1.84
CA LYS A 15 12.01 -6.69 -1.36
C LYS A 15 11.51 -7.42 -0.11
N VAL A 16 10.65 -6.79 0.69
CA VAL A 16 10.10 -7.33 1.95
C VAL A 16 8.61 -7.01 2.03
N THR A 17 7.78 -8.03 2.19
CA THR A 17 6.30 -7.91 2.24
C THR A 17 5.71 -8.20 3.61
N TYR A 18 6.53 -8.62 4.58
CA TYR A 18 6.08 -9.00 5.91
C TYR A 18 7.00 -8.41 6.97
N LEU A 19 6.41 -7.69 7.91
CA LEU A 19 7.11 -7.10 9.05
C LEU A 19 6.58 -7.75 10.32
N LYS A 20 7.49 -8.38 11.06
CA LYS A 20 7.19 -8.95 12.38
C LYS A 20 7.87 -8.10 13.45
N PRO A 21 7.14 -7.57 14.45
CA PRO A 21 7.75 -6.90 15.59
C PRO A 21 8.55 -7.89 16.46
N GLN A 22 9.58 -7.40 17.12
CA GLN A 22 10.42 -8.20 18.02
C GLN A 22 9.70 -8.45 19.36
N GLY A 23 9.91 -9.63 19.96
CA GLY A 23 9.47 -9.93 21.33
C GLY A 23 8.07 -10.52 21.49
N ILE A 24 7.30 -10.70 20.39
CA ILE A 24 5.96 -11.29 20.44
C ILE A 24 5.90 -12.52 19.50
N PRO A 25 5.38 -13.67 19.95
CA PRO A 25 5.19 -14.83 19.09
C PRO A 25 4.13 -14.56 18.02
N ILE A 26 4.32 -15.11 16.81
CA ILE A 26 3.46 -14.85 15.65
C ILE A 26 2.01 -15.29 15.91
N SER A 27 1.83 -16.36 16.69
CA SER A 27 0.50 -16.89 17.06
C SER A 27 -0.35 -15.91 17.88
N GLN A 28 0.26 -14.91 18.51
CA GLN A 28 -0.43 -13.89 19.31
C GLN A 28 -0.56 -12.55 18.59
N LEU A 29 -0.01 -12.42 17.37
CA LEU A 29 -0.05 -11.18 16.61
C LEU A 29 -1.22 -11.17 15.63
N GLU A 30 -1.91 -10.03 15.58
CA GLU A 30 -2.88 -9.76 14.52
C GLU A 30 -2.16 -9.41 13.22
N ILE A 31 -2.57 -10.04 12.11
CA ILE A 31 -2.00 -9.80 10.79
C ILE A 31 -2.84 -8.75 10.06
N ILE A 32 -2.29 -7.55 9.91
CA ILE A 32 -2.87 -6.49 9.08
C ILE A 32 -2.32 -6.64 7.67
N LYS A 33 -3.19 -6.96 6.71
CA LYS A 33 -2.83 -7.04 5.28
C LYS A 33 -3.16 -5.73 4.59
N LEU A 34 -2.15 -5.10 3.99
CA LEU A 34 -2.38 -3.96 3.11
C LEU A 34 -2.86 -4.44 1.75
N THR A 35 -3.89 -3.78 1.24
CA THR A 35 -4.35 -3.96 -0.13
C THR A 35 -3.39 -3.30 -1.11
N HIS A 36 -3.45 -3.73 -2.37
CA HIS A 36 -2.69 -3.09 -3.45
C HIS A 36 -3.00 -1.58 -3.58
N GLU A 37 -4.22 -1.16 -3.25
CA GLU A 37 -4.63 0.25 -3.32
C GLU A 37 -3.98 1.09 -2.20
N GLU A 38 -4.01 0.60 -0.96
CA GLU A 38 -3.39 1.29 0.18
C GLU A 38 -1.88 1.39 0.00
N LEU A 39 -1.27 0.34 -0.51
CA LEU A 39 0.16 0.28 -0.77
C LEU A 39 0.59 1.23 -1.90
N GLU A 40 -0.19 1.32 -2.99
CA GLU A 40 0.06 2.32 -4.05
C GLU A 40 -0.16 3.75 -3.53
N ALA A 41 -1.15 3.98 -2.66
CA ALA A 41 -1.37 5.27 -2.03
C ALA A 41 -0.18 5.71 -1.15
N LEU A 42 0.38 4.79 -0.36
CA LEU A 42 1.59 5.03 0.42
C LEU A 42 2.80 5.35 -0.46
N ARG A 43 2.98 4.61 -1.58
CA ARG A 43 4.05 4.88 -2.55
C ARG A 43 3.95 6.29 -3.11
N LEU A 44 2.79 6.66 -3.64
CA LEU A 44 2.59 7.97 -4.27
C LEU A 44 2.71 9.12 -3.26
N LYS A 45 2.18 8.97 -2.03
CA LYS A 45 2.18 10.04 -1.04
C LYS A 45 3.47 10.15 -0.25
N ASN A 46 4.02 9.05 0.25
CA ASN A 46 5.14 9.08 1.19
C ASN A 46 6.50 8.97 0.49
N ILE A 47 6.59 8.16 -0.57
CA ILE A 47 7.83 7.96 -1.32
C ILE A 47 7.97 9.04 -2.40
N GLU A 48 6.95 9.19 -3.25
CA GLU A 48 6.98 10.15 -4.36
C GLU A 48 6.53 11.57 -3.97
N ARG A 49 5.98 11.75 -2.76
CA ARG A 49 5.56 13.05 -2.20
C ARG A 49 4.60 13.82 -3.11
N LEU A 50 3.72 13.10 -3.81
CA LEU A 50 2.72 13.70 -4.67
C LEU A 50 1.51 14.22 -3.87
N ASP A 51 0.91 15.27 -4.40
CA ASP A 51 -0.37 15.79 -3.94
C ASP A 51 -1.52 15.05 -4.61
N GLN A 52 -2.71 15.14 -4.00
CA GLN A 52 -3.86 14.37 -4.46
C GLN A 52 -4.21 14.65 -5.93
N LYS A 53 -4.01 15.89 -6.40
CA LYS A 53 -4.22 16.26 -7.81
C LYS A 53 -3.16 15.69 -8.75
N SER A 54 -1.91 15.59 -8.32
CA SER A 54 -0.84 15.04 -9.15
C SER A 54 -0.88 13.51 -9.19
N CYS A 55 -1.32 12.84 -8.11
CA CYS A 55 -1.60 11.39 -8.12
C CYS A 55 -2.60 10.99 -9.21
N VAL A 56 -3.65 11.78 -9.44
CA VAL A 56 -4.69 11.45 -10.43
C VAL A 56 -4.17 11.44 -11.86
N LYS A 57 -3.11 12.20 -12.14
CA LYS A 57 -2.51 12.30 -13.48
C LYS A 57 -1.54 11.15 -13.78
N LYS A 58 -1.18 10.36 -12.78
CA LYS A 58 -0.24 9.25 -12.88
C LYS A 58 -0.98 7.93 -12.99
#